data_AF-A0A3D5FIS7-F1
#
_entry.id   AF-A0A3D5FIS7-F1
#
_cell.length_a   1.000
_cell.length_b   1.000
_cell.length_c   1.000
_cell.angle_alpha   90.00
_cell.angle_beta   90.00
_cell.angle_gamma   90.00
#
_symmetry.space_group_name_H-M   'P 1'
#
loop_
_entity.id
_entity.type
_entity.pdbx_description
1 polymer ?
#
loop_
_entity_poly.entity_id
_entity_poly.type
_entity_poly.pdbx_seq_one_letter_code
_entity_poly.pdbx_strand_id
1 'polypeptide(L)'
;MSAKRRIVIADPDPAWAHQFEELAGALKSALGPLALAIEHVGSTSVPGLPAKPVLDIDVVSDSPDQLPAVAEALGTVGYRHIGDLGIAGREAFTGDGVKVPTDGKGTLWPAHNLYVCAQDSVELAKHLAFRNALRARPDVAQAYAHVKRDLADQFVDDVYAYAEAKGYFVEGVLRSAAEDAGSDRDADPGQMGPEIQAYYCRGREAARCQGGSGQLEFARIQELTRRFLPEPPAVVLDVGGGPATHAKWLAADGHEVHLIDPVEDLLEVAREISAAQPASPITSITLGEARALPHADGSADAVLLFGPLYHLTQRAARVEALREACRVLRSGGVV
;
A
#
# COMPACT_ATOMS: atom_id res chain seq x y z
N MET A 1 15.37 -13.54 -24.92
CA MET A 1 15.72 -13.13 -23.54
C MET A 1 15.52 -11.62 -23.48
N SER A 2 14.63 -11.11 -22.62
CA SER A 2 14.47 -9.65 -22.47
C SER A 2 15.60 -9.10 -21.61
N ALA A 3 16.16 -7.94 -21.98
CA ALA A 3 17.22 -7.31 -21.19
C ALA A 3 16.65 -6.82 -19.85
N LYS A 4 17.16 -7.36 -18.75
CA LYS A 4 16.81 -6.92 -17.39
C LYS A 4 17.09 -5.42 -17.25
N ARG A 5 16.07 -4.64 -16.89
CA ARG A 5 16.19 -3.19 -16.67
C ARG A 5 16.40 -2.93 -15.20
N ARG A 6 17.62 -2.54 -14.84
CA ARG A 6 18.01 -2.15 -13.49
C ARG A 6 17.10 -1.05 -12.95
N ILE A 7 16.64 -1.18 -11.71
CA ILE A 7 15.92 -0.11 -11.03
C ILE A 7 16.92 1.01 -10.69
N VAL A 8 16.66 2.23 -11.17
CA VAL A 8 17.50 3.40 -10.92
C VAL A 8 16.62 4.51 -10.36
N ILE A 9 16.96 4.96 -9.15
CA ILE A 9 16.41 6.15 -8.52
C ILE A 9 17.37 7.29 -8.82
N ALA A 10 16.90 8.28 -9.58
CA ALA A 10 17.62 9.52 -9.82
C ALA A 10 17.38 10.52 -8.68
N ASP A 11 18.28 11.48 -8.56
CA ASP A 11 18.08 12.66 -7.71
C ASP A 11 16.86 13.49 -8.21
N PRO A 12 16.27 14.35 -7.36
CA PRO A 12 15.09 15.12 -7.73
C PRO A 12 15.42 16.11 -8.85
N ASP A 13 14.66 16.07 -9.95
CA ASP A 13 14.80 17.01 -11.05
C ASP A 13 13.67 18.06 -11.01
N PRO A 14 13.97 19.36 -10.82
CA PRO A 14 12.95 20.41 -10.84
C PRO A 14 12.26 20.55 -12.21
N ALA A 15 12.84 20.02 -13.30
CA ALA A 15 12.22 20.05 -14.61
C ALA A 15 10.98 19.15 -14.74
N TRP A 16 10.77 18.16 -13.86
CA TRP A 16 9.62 17.24 -13.95
C TRP A 16 8.26 17.95 -13.90
N ALA A 17 8.15 19.04 -13.11
CA ALA A 17 6.92 19.82 -13.03
C ALA A 17 6.60 20.52 -14.37
N HIS A 18 7.61 21.15 -14.98
CA HIS A 18 7.45 21.82 -16.27
C HIS A 18 7.20 20.84 -17.43
N GLN A 19 7.93 19.71 -17.44
CA GLN A 19 7.71 18.63 -18.40
C GLN A 19 6.30 18.03 -18.31
N PHE A 20 5.75 17.93 -17.09
CA PHE A 20 4.35 17.57 -16.89
C PHE A 20 3.40 18.64 -17.47
N GLU A 21 3.62 19.93 -17.21
CA GLU A 21 2.77 21.01 -17.73
C GLU A 21 2.68 21.00 -19.27
N GLU A 22 3.81 20.84 -19.97
CA GLU A 22 3.84 20.75 -21.43
C GLU A 22 3.05 19.52 -21.94
N LEU A 23 3.25 18.36 -21.29
CA LEU A 23 2.61 17.09 -21.67
C LEU A 23 1.11 17.10 -21.36
N ALA A 24 0.71 17.65 -20.22
CA ALA A 24 -0.69 17.90 -19.87
C ALA A 24 -1.35 18.89 -20.84
N GLY A 25 -0.63 19.90 -21.33
CA GLY A 25 -1.10 20.79 -22.39
C GLY A 25 -1.38 20.08 -23.72
N ALA A 26 -0.52 19.15 -24.13
CA ALA A 26 -0.70 18.32 -25.32
C ALA A 26 -1.90 17.36 -25.16
N LEU A 27 -1.98 16.65 -24.03
CA LEU A 27 -3.10 15.76 -23.70
C LEU A 27 -4.44 16.53 -23.65
N LYS A 28 -4.49 17.70 -23.00
CA LYS A 28 -5.69 18.55 -22.93
C LYS A 28 -6.14 19.03 -24.30
N SER A 29 -5.21 19.30 -25.20
CA SER A 29 -5.51 19.71 -26.58
C SER A 29 -6.13 18.57 -27.40
N ALA A 30 -5.76 17.32 -27.13
CA ALA A 30 -6.34 16.14 -27.78
C ALA A 30 -7.69 15.71 -27.18
N LEU A 31 -7.84 15.82 -25.85
CA LEU A 31 -9.01 15.35 -25.11
C LEU A 31 -10.16 16.38 -25.05
N GLY A 32 -9.83 17.67 -25.08
CA GLY A 32 -10.82 18.74 -24.95
C GLY A 32 -11.69 18.58 -23.69
N PRO A 33 -13.04 18.53 -23.82
CA PRO A 33 -13.94 18.40 -22.68
C PRO A 33 -14.01 16.99 -22.08
N LEU A 34 -13.38 15.97 -22.69
CA LEU A 34 -13.35 14.60 -22.15
C LEU A 34 -12.40 14.47 -20.95
N ALA A 35 -11.50 15.43 -20.75
CA ALA A 35 -10.64 15.51 -19.57
C ALA A 35 -11.15 16.62 -18.63
N LEU A 36 -11.76 16.22 -17.52
CA LEU A 36 -12.11 17.14 -16.43
C LEU A 36 -10.85 17.73 -15.78
N ALA A 37 -9.85 16.87 -15.57
CA ALA A 37 -8.52 17.23 -15.10
C ALA A 37 -7.45 16.32 -15.72
N ILE A 38 -6.19 16.76 -15.64
CA ILE A 38 -5.01 15.95 -15.91
C ILE A 38 -4.08 16.18 -14.72
N GLU A 39 -3.76 15.12 -14.00
CA GLU A 39 -3.12 15.19 -12.69
C GLU A 39 -1.71 14.62 -12.75
N HIS A 40 -0.73 15.36 -12.24
CA HIS A 40 0.63 14.84 -12.01
C HIS A 40 0.61 14.02 -10.74
N VAL A 41 0.83 12.71 -10.86
CA VAL A 41 0.82 11.78 -9.73
C VAL A 41 2.17 11.07 -9.59
N GLY A 42 2.25 10.04 -8.74
CA GLY A 42 3.49 9.32 -8.50
C GLY A 42 4.60 10.15 -7.86
N SER A 43 5.84 9.64 -7.87
CA SER A 43 6.95 10.26 -7.12
C SER A 43 7.47 11.56 -7.75
N THR A 44 7.43 11.69 -9.08
CA THR A 44 7.94 12.88 -9.78
C THR A 44 7.07 14.12 -9.57
N SER A 45 5.84 13.94 -9.07
CA SER A 45 4.93 15.03 -8.67
C SER A 45 5.26 15.65 -7.31
N VAL A 46 6.19 15.09 -6.53
CA VAL A 46 6.57 15.59 -5.19
C VAL A 46 7.90 16.35 -5.29
N PRO A 47 7.93 17.68 -5.06
CA PRO A 47 9.16 18.46 -5.13
C PRO A 47 10.24 17.93 -4.18
N GLY A 48 11.47 17.79 -4.67
CA GLY A 48 12.60 17.32 -3.86
C GLY A 48 12.63 15.82 -3.56
N LEU A 49 11.70 15.01 -4.09
CA LEU A 49 11.66 13.56 -3.87
C LEU A 49 12.47 12.78 -4.93
N PRO A 50 13.52 12.03 -4.57
CA PRO A 50 14.25 11.17 -5.51
C PRO A 50 13.33 10.12 -6.13
N ALA A 51 13.44 9.89 -7.44
CA ALA A 51 12.49 9.05 -8.17
C ALA A 51 13.14 8.37 -9.38
N LYS A 52 12.51 7.32 -9.88
CA LYS A 52 12.74 6.89 -11.27
C LYS A 52 12.28 8.05 -12.18
N PRO A 53 13.07 8.47 -13.20
CA PRO A 53 12.72 9.58 -14.09
C PRO A 53 11.65 9.15 -15.10
N VAL A 54 10.43 8.92 -14.60
CA VAL A 54 9.21 8.59 -15.34
C VAL A 54 8.09 9.42 -14.70
N LEU A 55 7.33 10.16 -15.51
CA LEU A 55 6.14 10.86 -15.03
C LEU A 55 4.98 9.87 -14.89
N ASP A 56 4.18 9.97 -13.84
CA ASP A 56 2.92 9.23 -13.72
C ASP A 56 1.78 10.24 -13.88
N ILE A 57 0.82 9.97 -14.78
CA ILE A 57 -0.22 10.92 -15.20
C ILE A 57 -1.57 10.24 -15.20
N ASP A 58 -2.53 10.83 -14.48
CA ASP A 58 -3.94 10.44 -14.52
C ASP A 58 -4.74 11.47 -15.33
N VAL A 59 -5.45 11.00 -16.36
CA VAL A 59 -6.53 11.74 -17.03
C VAL A 59 -7.83 11.46 -16.29
N VAL A 60 -8.51 12.51 -15.83
CA VAL A 60 -9.78 12.37 -15.09
C VAL A 60 -10.95 12.53 -16.06
N SER A 61 -11.74 11.46 -16.25
CA SER A 61 -13.02 11.48 -16.97
C SER A 61 -14.21 11.69 -16.03
N ASP A 62 -15.36 12.06 -16.57
CA ASP A 62 -16.60 12.25 -15.78
C ASP A 62 -17.17 10.92 -15.25
N SER A 63 -17.07 9.86 -16.04
CA SER A 63 -17.47 8.51 -15.66
C SER A 63 -16.65 7.44 -16.40
N PRO A 64 -16.73 6.16 -15.99
CA PRO A 64 -16.11 5.05 -16.71
C PRO A 64 -16.66 4.87 -18.14
N ASP A 65 -17.94 5.23 -18.37
CA ASP A 65 -18.59 5.10 -19.68
C ASP A 65 -17.97 5.98 -20.77
N GLN A 66 -17.20 7.01 -20.39
CA GLN A 66 -16.46 7.86 -21.34
C GLN A 66 -15.17 7.21 -21.88
N LEU A 67 -14.71 6.09 -21.30
CA LEU A 67 -13.47 5.43 -21.69
C LEU A 67 -13.33 5.19 -23.21
N PRO A 68 -14.36 4.74 -23.97
CA PRO A 68 -14.22 4.56 -25.41
C PRO A 68 -13.91 5.86 -26.17
N ALA A 69 -14.55 6.97 -25.79
CA ALA A 69 -14.32 8.28 -26.40
C ALA A 69 -12.96 8.87 -26.01
N VAL A 70 -12.54 8.70 -24.75
CA VAL A 70 -11.20 9.06 -24.28
C VAL A 70 -10.14 8.24 -25.02
N ALA A 71 -10.35 6.94 -25.20
CA ALA A 71 -9.43 6.06 -25.91
C ALA A 71 -9.33 6.38 -27.40
N GLU A 72 -10.43 6.75 -28.06
CA GLU A 72 -10.41 7.25 -29.45
C GLU A 72 -9.59 8.54 -29.56
N ALA A 73 -9.84 9.52 -28.69
CA ALA A 73 -9.12 10.80 -28.67
C ALA A 73 -7.61 10.61 -28.41
N LEU A 74 -7.24 9.80 -27.41
CA LEU A 74 -5.84 9.43 -27.13
C LEU A 74 -5.20 8.65 -28.29
N GLY A 75 -6.00 7.84 -29.01
CA GLY A 75 -5.61 7.16 -30.23
C GLY A 75 -5.15 8.11 -31.34
N THR A 76 -5.80 9.27 -31.49
CA THR A 76 -5.43 10.26 -32.52
C THR A 76 -4.02 10.83 -32.34
N VAL A 77 -3.51 10.86 -31.10
CA VAL A 77 -2.15 11.31 -30.77
C VAL A 77 -1.14 10.16 -30.55
N GLY A 78 -1.56 8.91 -30.78
CA GLY A 78 -0.68 7.74 -30.85
C GLY A 78 -0.60 6.86 -29.59
N TYR A 79 -1.49 7.04 -28.62
CA TYR A 79 -1.64 6.08 -27.52
C TYR A 79 -2.51 4.89 -27.90
N ARG A 80 -2.38 3.79 -27.17
CA ARG A 80 -3.26 2.63 -27.21
C ARG A 80 -3.67 2.23 -25.80
N HIS A 81 -4.96 1.97 -25.62
CA HIS A 81 -5.49 1.36 -24.40
C HIS A 81 -4.97 -0.08 -24.26
N ILE A 82 -4.59 -0.48 -23.05
CA ILE A 82 -4.08 -1.82 -22.73
C ILE A 82 -4.80 -2.47 -21.53
N GLY A 83 -6.01 -1.98 -21.20
CA GLY A 83 -6.79 -2.42 -20.05
C GLY A 83 -6.30 -1.85 -18.72
N ASP A 84 -6.92 -2.31 -17.64
CA ASP A 84 -6.66 -1.88 -16.25
C ASP A 84 -5.34 -2.42 -15.64
N LEU A 85 -4.73 -3.40 -16.32
CA LEU A 85 -3.58 -4.19 -15.86
C LEU A 85 -3.78 -4.81 -14.46
N GLY A 86 -5.03 -5.19 -14.14
CA GLY A 86 -5.43 -5.79 -12.86
C GLY A 86 -5.69 -4.78 -11.74
N ILE A 87 -5.83 -3.48 -12.03
CA ILE A 87 -6.19 -2.44 -11.06
C ILE A 87 -7.46 -1.74 -11.53
N ALA A 88 -8.60 -2.27 -11.07
CA ALA A 88 -9.94 -1.80 -11.41
C ALA A 88 -10.10 -0.29 -11.19
N GLY A 89 -10.71 0.39 -12.16
CA GLY A 89 -10.94 1.84 -12.12
C GLY A 89 -9.74 2.71 -12.54
N ARG A 90 -8.65 2.11 -13.04
CA ARG A 90 -7.47 2.82 -13.57
C ARG A 90 -6.98 2.19 -14.88
N GLU A 91 -7.50 2.70 -15.99
CA GLU A 91 -7.27 2.19 -17.34
C GLU A 91 -5.92 2.66 -17.90
N ALA A 92 -5.03 1.74 -18.25
CA ALA A 92 -3.67 2.06 -18.68
C ALA A 92 -3.55 2.27 -20.19
N PHE A 93 -2.68 3.21 -20.58
CA PHE A 93 -2.37 3.55 -21.96
C PHE A 93 -0.86 3.49 -22.23
N THR A 94 -0.50 3.08 -23.45
CA THR A 94 0.89 2.98 -23.89
C THR A 94 1.11 3.70 -25.22
N GLY A 95 2.29 4.28 -25.43
CA GLY A 95 2.67 4.99 -26.65
C GLY A 95 4.00 4.47 -27.21
N ASP A 96 4.16 4.48 -28.54
CA ASP A 96 5.37 4.01 -29.20
C ASP A 96 6.50 5.05 -29.17
N GLY A 97 7.15 5.14 -28.01
CA GLY A 97 8.37 5.91 -27.79
C GLY A 97 8.15 7.39 -27.50
N VAL A 98 9.27 8.14 -27.47
CA VAL A 98 9.35 9.52 -26.94
C VAL A 98 8.62 10.60 -27.77
N LYS A 99 7.87 10.23 -28.81
CA LYS A 99 7.10 11.17 -29.65
C LYS A 99 5.59 11.09 -29.44
N VAL A 100 5.12 10.23 -28.53
CA VAL A 100 3.72 10.17 -28.10
C VAL A 100 3.56 11.03 -26.83
N PRO A 101 2.57 11.94 -26.76
CA PRO A 101 1.56 12.27 -27.76
C PRO A 101 2.16 13.01 -28.97
N THR A 102 1.68 12.67 -30.17
CA THR A 102 2.07 13.39 -31.40
C THR A 102 1.41 14.77 -31.39
N ASP A 103 2.22 15.83 -31.36
CA ASP A 103 1.76 17.22 -31.26
C ASP A 103 1.90 18.03 -32.57
N GLY A 104 2.35 17.38 -33.64
CA GLY A 104 2.64 18.01 -34.94
C GLY A 104 3.91 18.87 -34.99
N LYS A 105 4.57 19.11 -33.85
CA LYS A 105 5.83 19.89 -33.74
C LYS A 105 7.05 18.98 -33.70
N GLY A 106 6.86 17.71 -33.35
CA GLY A 106 7.94 16.72 -33.23
C GLY A 106 8.63 16.74 -31.87
N THR A 107 7.93 17.23 -30.84
CA THR A 107 8.39 17.29 -29.45
C THR A 107 8.83 15.91 -28.95
N LEU A 108 9.86 15.91 -28.09
CA LEU A 108 10.38 14.71 -27.44
C LEU A 108 9.95 14.73 -25.97
N TRP A 109 9.03 13.85 -25.63
CA TRP A 109 8.44 13.76 -24.30
C TRP A 109 9.34 12.93 -23.35
N PRO A 110 9.32 13.23 -22.04
CA PRO A 110 9.94 12.37 -21.05
C PRO A 110 9.27 10.99 -21.05
N ALA A 111 9.95 9.99 -20.51
CA ALA A 111 9.30 8.72 -20.21
C ALA A 111 8.13 8.97 -19.24
N HIS A 112 6.96 8.40 -19.52
CA HIS A 112 5.77 8.56 -18.68
C HIS A 112 4.86 7.34 -18.75
N ASN A 113 4.06 7.15 -17.70
CA ASN A 113 2.92 6.27 -17.67
C ASN A 113 1.65 7.13 -17.79
N LEU A 114 0.67 6.69 -18.58
CA LEU A 114 -0.61 7.36 -18.74
C LEU A 114 -1.74 6.44 -18.29
N TYR A 115 -2.61 6.96 -17.43
CA TYR A 115 -3.81 6.32 -16.94
C TYR A 115 -5.04 7.17 -17.21
N VAL A 116 -6.20 6.53 -17.34
CA VAL A 116 -7.52 7.19 -17.35
C VAL A 116 -8.30 6.64 -16.16
N CYS A 117 -8.84 7.56 -15.36
CA CYS A 117 -9.65 7.26 -14.18
C CYS A 117 -10.91 8.10 -14.22
N ALA A 118 -12.05 7.54 -13.83
CA ALA A 118 -13.23 8.35 -13.55
C ALA A 118 -13.02 9.22 -12.29
N GLN A 119 -13.71 10.35 -12.17
CA GLN A 119 -13.59 11.29 -11.05
C GLN A 119 -13.90 10.67 -9.68
N ASP A 120 -14.70 9.61 -9.64
CA ASP A 120 -15.09 8.82 -8.47
C ASP A 120 -14.17 7.60 -8.24
N SER A 121 -13.15 7.38 -9.08
CA SER A 121 -12.25 6.24 -8.95
C SER A 121 -11.45 6.27 -7.63
N VAL A 122 -11.59 5.19 -6.85
CA VAL A 122 -10.76 4.91 -5.66
C VAL A 122 -9.27 5.02 -5.96
N GLU A 123 -8.82 4.60 -7.15
CA GLU A 123 -7.39 4.61 -7.50
C GLU A 123 -6.87 6.01 -7.83
N LEU A 124 -7.65 6.83 -8.53
CA LEU A 124 -7.37 8.26 -8.71
C LEU A 124 -7.23 8.94 -7.36
N ALA A 125 -8.23 8.77 -6.50
CA ALA A 125 -8.23 9.43 -5.21
C ALA A 125 -7.04 8.95 -4.32
N LYS A 126 -6.57 7.70 -4.46
CA LYS A 126 -5.36 7.21 -3.77
C LYS A 126 -4.10 7.88 -4.31
N HIS A 127 -3.96 7.99 -5.63
CA HIS A 127 -2.84 8.69 -6.25
C HIS A 127 -2.75 10.15 -5.77
N LEU A 128 -3.89 10.85 -5.73
CA LEU A 128 -3.99 12.23 -5.24
C LEU A 128 -3.70 12.33 -3.74
N ALA A 129 -4.33 11.50 -2.91
CA ALA A 129 -4.12 11.49 -1.47
C ALA A 129 -2.66 11.20 -1.09
N PHE A 130 -2.02 10.22 -1.73
CA PHE A 130 -0.62 9.87 -1.47
C PHE A 130 0.32 11.02 -1.86
N ARG A 131 0.14 11.60 -3.05
CA ARG A 131 0.89 12.79 -3.49
C ARG A 131 0.74 13.94 -2.50
N ASN A 132 -0.49 14.29 -2.15
CA ASN A 132 -0.80 15.43 -1.30
C ASN A 132 -0.22 15.21 0.11
N ALA A 133 -0.35 14.00 0.66
CA ALA A 133 0.22 13.61 1.94
C ALA A 133 1.76 13.68 1.98
N LEU A 134 2.45 13.38 0.89
CA LEU A 134 3.91 13.55 0.79
C LEU A 134 4.31 15.03 0.61
N ARG A 135 3.56 15.81 -0.17
CA ARG A 135 3.80 17.26 -0.34
C ARG A 135 3.61 18.02 0.98
N ALA A 136 2.66 17.60 1.83
CA ALA A 136 2.39 18.20 3.13
C ALA A 136 3.37 17.78 4.24
N ARG A 137 4.04 16.62 4.10
CA ARG A 137 4.88 16.01 5.15
C ARG A 137 6.30 15.69 4.64
N PRO A 138 7.23 16.66 4.66
CA PRO A 138 8.59 16.50 4.12
C PRO A 138 9.40 15.37 4.79
N ASP A 139 9.14 15.10 6.08
CA ASP A 139 9.70 13.99 6.85
C ASP A 139 9.25 12.63 6.29
N VAL A 140 7.96 12.48 5.99
CA VAL A 140 7.40 11.27 5.36
C VAL A 140 7.92 11.12 3.92
N ALA A 141 8.06 12.22 3.18
CA ALA A 141 8.69 12.20 1.86
C ALA A 141 10.17 11.77 1.92
N GLN A 142 10.94 12.22 2.92
CA GLN A 142 12.31 11.78 3.13
C GLN A 142 12.40 10.30 3.54
N ALA A 143 11.50 9.82 4.41
CA ALA A 143 11.40 8.41 4.74
C ALA A 143 11.11 7.55 3.50
N TYR A 144 10.18 7.99 2.64
CA TYR A 144 9.89 7.33 1.36
C TYR A 144 11.09 7.33 0.40
N ALA A 145 11.91 8.38 0.41
CA ALA A 145 13.13 8.45 -0.38
C ALA A 145 14.17 7.39 0.05
N HIS A 146 14.33 7.15 1.36
CA HIS A 146 15.21 6.09 1.86
C HIS A 146 14.66 4.71 1.48
N VAL A 147 13.37 4.44 1.77
CA VAL A 147 12.71 3.17 1.40
C VAL A 147 12.90 2.86 -0.10
N LYS A 148 12.69 3.82 -1.01
CA LYS A 148 12.91 3.58 -2.45
C LYS A 148 14.36 3.26 -2.83
N ARG A 149 15.36 3.82 -2.15
CA ARG A 149 16.77 3.49 -2.40
C ARG A 149 17.10 2.09 -1.89
N ASP A 150 16.74 1.79 -0.64
CA ASP A 150 16.97 0.49 -0.01
C ASP A 150 16.31 -0.64 -0.82
N LEU A 151 15.08 -0.44 -1.27
CA LEU A 151 14.37 -1.37 -2.16
C LEU A 151 15.02 -1.47 -3.55
N ALA A 152 15.52 -0.37 -4.14
CA ALA A 152 16.18 -0.42 -5.45
C ALA A 152 17.52 -1.17 -5.40
N ASP A 153 18.27 -1.04 -4.30
CA ASP A 153 19.52 -1.78 -4.06
C ASP A 153 19.25 -3.25 -3.74
N GLN A 154 18.14 -3.58 -3.07
CA GLN A 154 17.76 -4.97 -2.79
C GLN A 154 17.18 -5.69 -4.02
N PHE A 155 16.32 -5.02 -4.79
CA PHE A 155 15.55 -5.60 -5.91
C PHE A 155 16.07 -5.16 -7.28
N VAL A 156 17.40 -5.14 -7.44
CA VAL A 156 18.12 -4.59 -8.61
C VAL A 156 17.49 -4.97 -9.95
N ASP A 157 17.05 -6.23 -10.09
CA ASP A 157 16.46 -6.82 -11.30
C ASP A 157 14.96 -7.21 -11.16
N ASP A 158 14.33 -7.02 -10.00
CA ASP A 158 12.96 -7.49 -9.72
C ASP A 158 11.99 -6.32 -9.49
N VAL A 159 11.43 -5.84 -10.60
CA VAL A 159 10.49 -4.72 -10.62
C VAL A 159 9.17 -5.07 -9.90
N TYR A 160 8.78 -6.34 -9.85
CA TYR A 160 7.54 -6.76 -9.18
C TYR A 160 7.72 -6.75 -7.66
N ALA A 161 8.76 -7.39 -7.14
CA ALA A 161 9.05 -7.40 -5.71
C ALA A 161 9.37 -5.98 -5.18
N TYR A 162 10.04 -5.13 -5.97
CA TYR A 162 10.19 -3.71 -5.66
C TYR A 162 8.84 -2.98 -5.57
N ALA A 163 7.95 -3.18 -6.54
CA ALA A 163 6.65 -2.50 -6.57
C ALA A 163 5.75 -2.94 -5.41
N GLU A 164 5.74 -4.23 -5.09
CA GLU A 164 5.01 -4.82 -3.97
C GLU A 164 5.51 -4.30 -2.62
N ALA A 165 6.82 -4.38 -2.36
CA ALA A 165 7.41 -3.95 -1.09
C ALA A 165 7.29 -2.43 -0.85
N LYS A 166 7.35 -1.64 -1.93
CA LYS A 166 7.05 -0.20 -1.91
C LYS A 166 5.56 0.05 -1.56
N GLY A 167 4.67 -0.86 -1.91
CA GLY A 167 3.23 -0.80 -1.65
C GLY A 167 2.90 -0.62 -0.18
N TYR A 168 3.55 -1.35 0.74
CA TYR A 168 3.25 -1.25 2.17
C TYR A 168 3.48 0.15 2.75
N PHE A 169 4.52 0.85 2.27
CA PHE A 169 4.77 2.24 2.66
C PHE A 169 3.68 3.18 2.10
N VAL A 170 3.27 2.98 0.85
CA VAL A 170 2.19 3.75 0.21
C VAL A 170 0.87 3.56 0.97
N GLU A 171 0.52 2.33 1.31
CA GLU A 171 -0.68 1.99 2.10
C GLU A 171 -0.64 2.62 3.50
N GLY A 172 0.52 2.59 4.19
CA GLY A 172 0.69 3.22 5.51
C GLY A 172 0.50 4.74 5.50
N VAL A 173 1.06 5.44 4.50
CA VAL A 173 0.90 6.90 4.33
C VAL A 173 -0.56 7.26 4.04
N LEU A 174 -1.25 6.46 3.22
CA LEU A 174 -2.66 6.66 2.87
C LEU A 174 -3.60 6.41 4.05
N ARG A 175 -3.34 5.38 4.87
CA ARG A 175 -4.09 5.14 6.11
C ARG A 175 -3.96 6.32 7.08
N SER A 176 -2.73 6.78 7.33
CA SER A 176 -2.50 7.96 8.19
C SER A 176 -3.20 9.21 7.65
N ALA A 177 -3.18 9.45 6.34
CA ALA A 177 -3.91 10.59 5.74
C ALA A 177 -5.45 10.46 5.90
N ALA A 178 -5.98 9.23 5.96
CA ALA A 178 -7.41 8.98 6.21
C ALA A 178 -7.81 9.24 7.68
N GLU A 179 -6.92 8.91 8.61
CA GLU A 179 -7.08 9.21 10.03
C GLU A 179 -7.02 10.72 10.29
N ASP A 180 -6.05 11.42 9.68
CA ASP A 180 -5.91 12.87 9.75
C ASP A 180 -7.19 13.57 9.23
N ALA A 181 -7.66 13.20 8.03
CA ALA A 181 -8.88 13.75 7.41
C ALA A 181 -10.17 13.44 8.20
N GLY A 182 -10.24 12.33 8.92
CA GLY A 182 -11.36 12.00 9.81
C GLY A 182 -11.40 12.82 11.10
N SER A 183 -10.31 13.52 11.44
CA SER A 183 -10.19 14.33 12.66
C SER A 183 -10.53 15.81 12.45
N ASP A 184 -10.31 16.34 11.25
CA ASP A 184 -10.59 17.73 10.87
C ASP A 184 -11.94 17.85 10.14
N ARG A 185 -12.94 18.49 10.78
CA ARG A 185 -14.28 18.65 10.20
C ARG A 185 -14.41 19.77 9.16
N ASP A 186 -13.34 20.54 8.95
CA ASP A 186 -13.29 21.72 8.09
C ASP A 186 -12.32 21.58 6.90
N ALA A 187 -11.88 20.34 6.59
CA ALA A 187 -10.95 20.08 5.49
C ALA A 187 -11.60 20.21 4.09
N ASP A 188 -10.82 20.74 3.13
CA ASP A 188 -11.19 20.92 1.73
C ASP A 188 -11.57 19.57 1.06
N PRO A 189 -12.75 19.43 0.41
CA PRO A 189 -13.22 18.18 -0.17
C PRO A 189 -12.33 17.54 -1.25
N GLY A 190 -11.25 18.22 -1.69
CA GLY A 190 -10.22 17.65 -2.56
C GLY A 190 -9.19 16.73 -1.88
N GLN A 191 -9.23 16.49 -0.56
CA GLN A 191 -8.15 15.77 0.13
C GLN A 191 -8.36 14.27 0.39
N MET A 192 -9.60 13.80 0.65
CA MET A 192 -9.89 12.37 0.67
C MET A 192 -11.38 12.05 0.48
N GLY A 193 -11.71 11.21 -0.50
CA GLY A 193 -13.07 10.72 -0.69
C GLY A 193 -13.50 9.70 0.38
N PRO A 194 -14.80 9.62 0.74
CA PRO A 194 -15.29 8.67 1.74
C PRO A 194 -15.02 7.20 1.36
N GLU A 195 -14.86 6.89 0.08
CA GLU A 195 -14.50 5.56 -0.40
C GLU A 195 -13.09 5.14 0.00
N ILE A 196 -12.14 6.07 0.09
CA ILE A 196 -10.77 5.78 0.53
C ILE A 196 -10.72 5.52 2.02
N GLN A 197 -11.45 6.32 2.80
CA GLN A 197 -11.60 6.05 4.23
C GLN A 197 -12.23 4.66 4.42
N ALA A 198 -13.31 4.35 3.69
CA ALA A 198 -13.96 3.03 3.73
C ALA A 198 -13.09 1.87 3.18
N TYR A 199 -12.08 2.15 2.35
CA TYR A 199 -11.10 1.18 1.84
C TYR A 199 -9.98 0.93 2.86
N TYR A 200 -9.37 1.98 3.44
CA TYR A 200 -8.28 1.82 4.40
C TYR A 200 -8.74 1.38 5.79
N CYS A 201 -9.99 1.66 6.16
CA CYS A 201 -10.65 1.01 7.31
C CYS A 201 -10.90 -0.50 7.11
N ARG A 202 -10.66 -1.06 5.90
CA ARG A 202 -10.89 -2.48 5.56
C ARG A 202 -9.62 -3.33 5.31
N GLY A 203 -8.42 -2.83 5.66
CA GLY A 203 -7.37 -3.70 6.24
C GLY A 203 -5.97 -3.77 5.60
N ARG A 204 -5.34 -4.96 5.83
CA ARG A 204 -4.23 -5.66 5.13
C ARG A 204 -2.83 -5.73 5.76
N GLU A 205 -2.66 -6.57 6.78
CA GLU A 205 -1.33 -7.00 7.28
C GLU A 205 -0.70 -8.19 6.51
N ALA A 206 -1.44 -8.88 5.62
CA ALA A 206 -0.96 -10.07 4.87
C ALA A 206 0.27 -9.78 4.02
N ALA A 207 0.20 -8.66 3.29
CA ALA A 207 1.07 -8.46 2.15
C ALA A 207 2.52 -8.27 2.60
N ARG A 208 2.72 -7.67 3.79
CA ARG A 208 4.01 -7.26 4.38
C ARG A 208 5.12 -8.31 4.35
N CYS A 209 4.78 -9.61 4.30
CA CYS A 209 5.73 -10.71 4.43
C CYS A 209 6.04 -11.47 3.13
N GLN A 210 5.54 -11.04 1.96
CA GLN A 210 5.78 -11.75 0.69
C GLN A 210 6.78 -11.03 -0.24
N GLY A 211 6.91 -9.70 -0.18
CA GLY A 211 7.99 -8.94 -0.83
C GLY A 211 9.34 -9.02 -0.09
N GLY A 212 10.45 -9.25 -0.80
CA GLY A 212 11.76 -9.66 -0.27
C GLY A 212 12.45 -8.86 0.86
N SER A 213 12.16 -7.58 1.09
CA SER A 213 12.59 -6.83 2.29
C SER A 213 11.91 -7.43 3.52
N GLY A 214 10.59 -7.54 3.39
CA GLY A 214 9.71 -8.30 4.23
C GLY A 214 10.09 -9.77 4.35
N GLN A 215 10.72 -10.42 3.37
CA GLN A 215 11.17 -11.83 3.53
C GLN A 215 12.34 -11.97 4.50
N LEU A 216 13.32 -11.04 4.49
CA LEU A 216 14.41 -11.03 5.46
C LEU A 216 13.92 -10.61 6.86
N GLU A 217 13.05 -9.61 6.92
CA GLU A 217 12.41 -9.20 8.17
C GLU A 217 11.54 -10.33 8.74
N PHE A 218 10.72 -10.98 7.92
CA PHE A 218 9.86 -12.09 8.30
C PHE A 218 10.66 -13.32 8.73
N ALA A 219 11.71 -13.69 8.00
CA ALA A 219 12.62 -14.77 8.41
C ALA A 219 13.34 -14.43 9.73
N ARG A 220 13.67 -13.16 9.97
CA ARG A 220 14.26 -12.70 11.23
C ARG A 220 13.25 -12.67 12.36
N ILE A 221 12.00 -12.26 12.11
CA ILE A 221 10.90 -12.36 13.08
C ILE A 221 10.65 -13.84 13.41
N GLN A 222 10.58 -14.73 12.42
CA GLN A 222 10.46 -16.17 12.64
C GLN A 222 11.60 -16.74 13.50
N GLU A 223 12.86 -16.41 13.23
CA GLU A 223 13.99 -16.88 14.03
C GLU A 223 14.01 -16.30 15.45
N LEU A 224 13.71 -15.00 15.62
CA LEU A 224 13.63 -14.38 16.95
C LEU A 224 12.44 -14.91 17.76
N THR A 225 11.26 -15.01 17.15
CA THR A 225 10.05 -15.53 17.80
C THR A 225 10.25 -16.99 18.20
N ARG A 226 10.79 -17.86 17.32
CA ARG A 226 11.15 -19.25 17.68
C ARG A 226 12.18 -19.34 18.80
N ARG A 227 13.04 -18.33 18.95
CA ARG A 227 14.07 -18.28 20.00
C ARG A 227 13.53 -17.83 21.37
N PHE A 228 12.43 -17.08 21.39
CA PHE A 228 11.87 -16.48 22.62
C PHE A 228 10.52 -17.02 23.04
N LEU A 229 9.77 -17.69 22.15
CA LEU A 229 8.58 -18.46 22.53
C LEU A 229 8.97 -19.69 23.37
N PRO A 230 8.07 -20.15 24.27
CA PRO A 230 8.17 -21.49 24.86
C PRO A 230 8.09 -22.58 23.79
N GLU A 231 8.72 -23.73 24.03
CA GLU A 231 8.66 -24.90 23.14
C GLU A 231 7.21 -25.36 22.87
N PRO A 232 6.86 -25.82 21.66
CA PRO A 232 5.52 -26.28 21.33
C PRO A 232 5.14 -27.61 22.04
N PRO A 233 3.85 -27.82 22.37
CA PRO A 233 2.74 -26.88 22.21
C PRO A 233 2.72 -25.82 23.31
N ALA A 234 2.52 -24.56 22.90
CA ALA A 234 2.31 -23.42 23.79
C ALA A 234 1.11 -22.62 23.28
N VAL A 235 0.35 -22.00 24.18
CA VAL A 235 -0.81 -21.17 23.83
C VAL A 235 -0.33 -19.77 23.45
N VAL A 236 -0.43 -19.43 22.17
CA VAL A 236 0.04 -18.16 21.60
C VAL A 236 -1.15 -17.33 21.11
N LEU A 237 -1.27 -16.08 21.58
CA LEU A 237 -2.24 -15.13 21.03
C LEU A 237 -1.55 -14.25 19.98
N ASP A 238 -2.02 -14.29 18.73
CA ASP A 238 -1.57 -13.40 17.65
C ASP A 238 -2.54 -12.20 17.59
N VAL A 239 -2.20 -11.13 18.30
CA VAL A 239 -3.08 -9.95 18.49
C VAL A 239 -2.76 -8.89 17.45
N GLY A 240 -3.77 -8.50 16.68
CA GLY A 240 -3.55 -7.84 15.38
C GLY A 240 -2.81 -8.79 14.44
N GLY A 241 -3.21 -10.05 14.41
CA GLY A 241 -2.66 -11.04 13.48
C GLY A 241 -3.19 -10.87 12.04
N GLY A 242 -4.23 -10.04 11.87
CA GLY A 242 -4.90 -9.77 10.62
C GLY A 242 -5.19 -11.05 9.82
N PRO A 243 -4.73 -11.15 8.56
CA PRO A 243 -4.93 -12.31 7.69
C PRO A 243 -3.90 -13.42 7.95
N ALA A 244 -3.66 -13.77 9.22
CA ALA A 244 -2.81 -14.88 9.66
C ALA A 244 -1.33 -14.84 9.22
N THR A 245 -0.75 -13.66 9.04
CA THR A 245 0.66 -13.47 8.65
C THR A 245 1.63 -14.24 9.55
N HIS A 246 1.43 -14.19 10.87
CA HIS A 246 2.26 -14.90 11.84
C HIS A 246 1.61 -16.20 12.33
N ALA A 247 0.32 -16.17 12.67
CA ALA A 247 -0.41 -17.34 13.15
C ALA A 247 -0.28 -18.58 12.26
N LYS A 248 -0.24 -18.40 10.93
CA LYS A 248 -0.13 -19.51 9.97
C LYS A 248 1.08 -20.42 10.25
N TRP A 249 2.28 -19.84 10.37
CA TRP A 249 3.50 -20.64 10.53
C TRP A 249 3.73 -21.06 11.98
N LEU A 250 3.21 -20.31 12.96
CA LEU A 250 3.21 -20.72 14.37
C LEU A 250 2.37 -21.97 14.61
N ALA A 251 1.21 -22.08 13.95
CA ALA A 251 0.41 -23.30 13.98
C ALA A 251 1.14 -24.47 13.28
N ALA A 252 1.86 -24.19 12.19
CA ALA A 252 2.69 -25.19 11.49
C ALA A 252 3.91 -25.66 12.31
N ASP A 253 4.44 -24.80 13.19
CA ASP A 253 5.49 -25.15 14.16
C ASP A 253 4.94 -25.94 15.37
N GLY A 254 3.62 -26.09 15.49
CA GLY A 254 2.97 -26.94 16.50
C GLY A 254 2.43 -26.21 17.74
N HIS A 255 2.30 -24.88 17.71
CA HIS A 255 1.67 -24.10 18.78
C HIS A 255 0.13 -24.11 18.70
N GLU A 256 -0.52 -23.90 19.84
CA GLU A 256 -1.96 -23.62 19.91
C GLU A 256 -2.16 -22.11 19.69
N VAL A 257 -2.56 -21.73 18.47
CA VAL A 257 -2.56 -20.32 18.05
C VAL A 257 -3.97 -19.77 17.97
N HIS A 258 -4.22 -18.69 18.72
CA HIS A 258 -5.46 -17.94 18.70
C HIS A 258 -5.20 -16.58 18.05
N LEU A 259 -5.76 -16.35 16.87
CA LEU A 259 -5.66 -15.07 16.18
C LEU A 259 -6.81 -14.15 16.61
N ILE A 260 -6.46 -12.91 16.96
CA ILE A 260 -7.41 -11.86 17.34
C ILE A 260 -7.17 -10.63 16.47
N ASP A 261 -8.22 -10.13 15.82
CA ASP A 261 -8.17 -8.90 15.02
C ASP A 261 -9.48 -8.11 15.13
N PRO A 262 -9.47 -6.76 15.05
CA PRO A 262 -10.69 -5.96 15.04
C PRO A 262 -11.36 -5.85 13.66
N VAL A 263 -10.76 -6.37 12.57
CA VAL A 263 -11.27 -6.26 11.19
C VAL A 263 -11.76 -7.62 10.68
N GLU A 264 -13.09 -7.81 10.60
CA GLU A 264 -13.71 -9.09 10.19
C GLU A 264 -13.25 -9.55 8.79
N ASP A 265 -13.13 -8.65 7.81
CA ASP A 265 -12.64 -8.96 6.46
C ASP A 265 -11.23 -9.61 6.47
N LEU A 266 -10.37 -9.27 7.45
CA LEU A 266 -9.06 -9.92 7.61
C LEU A 266 -9.16 -11.30 8.26
N LEU A 267 -10.13 -11.49 9.16
CA LEU A 267 -10.44 -12.78 9.76
C LEU A 267 -11.00 -13.78 8.73
N GLU A 268 -11.76 -13.32 7.74
CA GLU A 268 -12.19 -14.17 6.62
C GLU A 268 -10.99 -14.70 5.83
N VAL A 269 -10.05 -13.83 5.45
CA VAL A 269 -8.80 -14.24 4.78
C VAL A 269 -7.96 -15.17 5.68
N ALA A 270 -7.88 -14.91 6.99
CA ALA A 270 -7.22 -15.81 7.94
C ALA A 270 -7.87 -17.21 7.98
N ARG A 271 -9.20 -17.30 7.90
CA ARG A 271 -9.94 -18.57 7.85
C ARG A 271 -9.63 -19.35 6.58
N GLU A 272 -9.57 -18.68 5.42
CA GLU A 272 -9.17 -19.30 4.15
C GLU A 272 -7.72 -19.83 4.21
N ILE A 273 -6.79 -19.04 4.76
CA ILE A 273 -5.39 -19.42 4.94
C ILE A 273 -5.24 -20.61 5.89
N SER A 274 -6.02 -20.65 6.98
CA SER A 274 -6.05 -21.78 7.92
C SER A 274 -6.62 -23.05 7.25
N ALA A 275 -7.71 -22.92 6.49
CA ALA A 275 -8.31 -24.03 5.75
C ALA A 275 -7.38 -24.61 4.67
N ALA A 276 -6.47 -23.80 4.12
CA ALA A 276 -5.45 -24.25 3.18
C ALA A 276 -4.30 -25.08 3.84
N GLN A 277 -4.26 -25.19 5.17
CA GLN A 277 -3.28 -26.02 5.90
C GLN A 277 -3.95 -26.99 6.92
N PRO A 278 -4.76 -27.96 6.45
CA PRO A 278 -5.56 -28.83 7.33
C PRO A 278 -4.75 -29.75 8.26
N ALA A 279 -3.43 -29.87 8.06
CA ALA A 279 -2.53 -30.61 8.96
C ALA A 279 -2.10 -29.79 10.19
N SER A 280 -2.26 -28.46 10.15
CA SER A 280 -1.84 -27.51 11.20
C SER A 280 -2.75 -26.26 11.19
N PRO A 281 -4.06 -26.42 11.41
CA PRO A 281 -5.00 -25.29 11.41
C PRO A 281 -4.72 -24.34 12.58
N ILE A 282 -5.03 -23.06 12.40
CA ILE A 282 -5.04 -22.05 13.47
C ILE A 282 -6.18 -22.39 14.45
N THR A 283 -5.88 -22.48 15.74
CA THR A 283 -6.77 -23.01 16.79
C THR A 283 -8.06 -22.19 16.95
N SER A 284 -7.97 -20.85 16.89
CA SER A 284 -9.16 -20.01 16.75
C SER A 284 -8.85 -18.70 16.01
N ILE A 285 -9.88 -18.12 15.40
CA ILE A 285 -9.82 -16.84 14.66
C ILE A 285 -11.02 -16.02 15.12
N THR A 286 -10.78 -14.93 15.85
CA THR A 286 -11.81 -14.25 16.66
C THR A 286 -11.76 -12.73 16.51
N LEU A 287 -12.92 -12.10 16.38
CA LEU A 287 -13.05 -10.64 16.41
C LEU A 287 -12.76 -10.10 17.81
N GLY A 288 -11.80 -9.18 17.94
CA GLY A 288 -11.43 -8.61 19.24
C GLY A 288 -10.44 -7.46 19.15
N GLU A 289 -10.31 -6.70 20.24
CA GLU A 289 -9.53 -5.46 20.27
C GLU A 289 -8.37 -5.58 21.28
N ALA A 290 -7.20 -5.05 20.94
CA ALA A 290 -5.96 -5.29 21.68
C ALA A 290 -5.95 -4.76 23.13
N ARG A 291 -6.85 -3.85 23.50
CA ARG A 291 -7.02 -3.30 24.86
C ARG A 291 -8.13 -4.01 25.66
N ALA A 292 -8.86 -4.93 25.03
CA ALA A 292 -9.94 -5.72 25.63
C ALA A 292 -9.99 -7.11 24.98
N LEU A 293 -9.01 -7.95 25.30
CA LEU A 293 -8.84 -9.27 24.69
C LEU A 293 -9.94 -10.24 25.19
N PRO A 294 -10.58 -11.04 24.31
CA PRO A 294 -11.65 -11.97 24.66
C PRO A 294 -11.12 -13.27 25.32
N HIS A 295 -10.13 -13.14 26.20
CA HIS A 295 -9.38 -14.21 26.84
C HIS A 295 -9.28 -13.98 28.35
N ALA A 296 -9.26 -15.07 29.13
CA ALA A 296 -9.20 -15.02 30.59
C ALA A 296 -7.81 -14.62 31.11
N ASP A 297 -7.75 -14.17 32.36
CA ASP A 297 -6.49 -13.87 33.05
C ASP A 297 -5.61 -15.13 33.09
N GLY A 298 -4.33 -15.02 32.71
CA GLY A 298 -3.41 -16.16 32.70
C GLY A 298 -3.78 -17.30 31.74
N SER A 299 -4.50 -17.04 30.64
CA SER A 299 -4.85 -18.08 29.68
C SER A 299 -3.72 -18.47 28.73
N ALA A 300 -2.79 -17.57 28.42
CA ALA A 300 -1.78 -17.73 27.36
C ALA A 300 -0.34 -17.86 27.88
N ASP A 301 0.50 -18.56 27.12
CA ASP A 301 1.94 -18.69 27.37
C ASP A 301 2.74 -17.58 26.67
N ALA A 302 2.25 -17.09 25.53
CA ALA A 302 2.80 -15.94 24.84
C ALA A 302 1.73 -15.07 24.15
N VAL A 303 2.03 -13.79 23.96
CA VAL A 303 1.21 -12.83 23.20
C VAL A 303 2.10 -12.13 22.18
N LEU A 304 1.81 -12.28 20.89
CA LEU A 304 2.42 -11.45 19.86
C LEU A 304 1.61 -10.16 19.72
N LEU A 305 2.27 -9.02 19.95
CA LEU A 305 1.67 -7.69 19.91
C LEU A 305 2.17 -6.86 18.71
N PHE A 306 2.53 -7.52 17.61
CA PHE A 306 3.14 -6.86 16.46
C PHE A 306 2.21 -5.81 15.84
N GLY A 307 1.01 -6.17 15.37
CA GLY A 307 0.09 -5.23 14.73
C GLY A 307 -0.28 -4.00 15.58
N PRO A 308 -0.83 -4.17 16.81
CA PRO A 308 -1.38 -3.05 17.58
C PRO A 308 -0.33 -2.02 18.01
N LEU A 309 0.93 -2.41 18.19
CA LEU A 309 1.99 -1.45 18.54
C LEU A 309 2.35 -0.50 17.40
N TYR A 310 2.09 -0.89 16.14
CA TYR A 310 2.20 0.00 14.97
C TYR A 310 0.92 0.79 14.70
N HIS A 311 -0.26 0.28 15.09
CA HIS A 311 -1.56 0.90 14.80
C HIS A 311 -2.08 1.84 15.89
N LEU A 312 -1.72 1.64 17.15
CA LEU A 312 -2.14 2.51 18.24
C LEU A 312 -1.21 3.74 18.32
N THR A 313 -1.58 4.82 17.62
CA THR A 313 -0.81 6.08 17.55
C THR A 313 -0.68 6.78 18.91
N GLN A 314 -1.70 6.69 19.77
CA GLN A 314 -1.71 7.29 21.10
C GLN A 314 -0.93 6.47 22.14
N ARG A 315 -0.07 7.14 22.93
CA ARG A 315 0.74 6.47 23.96
C ARG A 315 -0.13 5.77 25.03
N ALA A 316 -1.26 6.37 25.42
CA ALA A 316 -2.18 5.77 26.40
C ALA A 316 -2.69 4.41 25.89
N ALA A 317 -3.18 4.36 24.65
CA ALA A 317 -3.70 3.15 24.03
C ALA A 317 -2.63 2.03 23.91
N ARG A 318 -1.38 2.35 23.54
CA ARG A 318 -0.28 1.36 23.55
C ARG A 318 -0.02 0.80 24.94
N VAL A 319 -0.11 1.62 25.99
CA VAL A 319 0.07 1.19 27.38
C VAL A 319 -1.11 0.33 27.86
N GLU A 320 -2.33 0.61 27.39
CA GLU A 320 -3.52 -0.22 27.64
C GLU A 320 -3.38 -1.60 26.97
N ALA A 321 -3.02 -1.66 25.70
CA ALA A 321 -2.82 -2.93 24.99
C ALA A 321 -1.70 -3.79 25.61
N LEU A 322 -0.59 -3.16 26.04
CA LEU A 322 0.47 -3.88 26.76
C LEU A 322 0.01 -4.41 28.13
N ARG A 323 -0.79 -3.65 28.89
CA ARG A 323 -1.38 -4.14 30.14
C ARG A 323 -2.32 -5.33 29.90
N GLU A 324 -3.10 -5.27 28.84
CA GLU A 324 -4.05 -6.31 28.48
C GLU A 324 -3.35 -7.60 28.03
N ALA A 325 -2.27 -7.49 27.24
CA ALA A 325 -1.37 -8.61 26.96
C ALA A 325 -0.78 -9.20 28.25
N CYS A 326 -0.30 -8.37 29.18
CA CYS A 326 0.18 -8.84 30.49
C CYS A 326 -0.91 -9.48 31.36
N ARG A 327 -2.20 -9.12 31.21
CA ARG A 327 -3.32 -9.73 31.94
C ARG A 327 -3.56 -11.18 31.49
N VAL A 328 -3.57 -11.42 30.18
CA VAL A 328 -3.86 -12.75 29.61
C VAL A 328 -2.67 -13.70 29.68
N LEU A 329 -1.46 -13.20 29.95
CA LEU A 329 -0.26 -14.03 30.13
C LEU A 329 -0.22 -14.75 31.48
N ARG A 330 0.22 -16.01 31.45
CA ARG A 330 0.59 -16.79 32.64
C ARG A 330 1.83 -16.19 33.32
N SER A 331 2.05 -16.54 34.57
CA SER A 331 3.28 -16.19 35.29
C SER A 331 4.51 -16.75 34.56
N GLY A 332 5.38 -15.87 34.06
CA GLY A 332 6.54 -16.22 33.25
C GLY A 332 6.29 -16.28 31.74
N GLY A 333 5.10 -15.95 31.26
CA GLY A 333 4.79 -15.83 29.83
C GLY A 333 5.44 -14.60 29.16
N VAL A 334 5.45 -14.58 27.83
CA VAL A 334 6.25 -13.65 27.02
C VAL A 334 5.37 -12.74 26.13
N VAL A 335 5.78 -11.47 25.97
CA VAL A 335 5.21 -10.47 25.06
C VAL A 335 6.31 -9.72 24.32
#